data_AF-A0A9W5QJU5-F1
#
_entry.id   AF-A0A9W5QJU5-F1
#
_cell.length_a   1.000
_cell.length_b   1.000
_cell.length_c   1.000
_cell.angle_alpha   90.00
_cell.angle_beta   90.00
_cell.angle_gamma   90.00
#
_symmetry.space_group_name_H-M   'P 1'
#
loop_
_entity.id
_entity.type
_entity.pdbx_description
1 polymer ?
#
loop_
_entity_poly.entity_id
_entity_poly.type
_entity_poly.pdbx_seq_one_letter_code
_entity_poly.pdbx_strand_id
1 'polypeptide(L)' 'MTRHYLIGTLVNWRESVERFHYNESFQFLKEEFQLSDEDTIKAFWLSFYKWYEYRHPKLRELLGEW' A
#
# COMPACT_ATOMS: atom_id res chain seq x y z
N MET A 1 -5.71 -22.34 4.73
CA MET A 1 -6.70 -21.26 5.00
C MET A 1 -6.05 -19.88 5.12
N THR A 2 -4.93 -19.75 5.81
CA THR A 2 -4.28 -18.46 6.10
C THR A 2 -3.87 -17.64 4.86
N ARG A 3 -3.42 -18.31 3.79
CA ARG A 3 -3.06 -17.65 2.51
C ARG A 3 -4.22 -16.95 1.82
N HIS A 4 -5.41 -17.56 1.81
CA HIS A 4 -6.60 -16.96 1.19
C HIS A 4 -7.11 -15.76 2.00
N TYR A 5 -7.02 -15.84 3.33
CA TYR A 5 -7.34 -14.71 4.21
C TYR A 5 -6.38 -13.53 4.01
N LEU A 6 -5.07 -13.81 3.87
CA LEU A 6 -4.05 -12.79 3.58
C LEU A 6 -4.30 -12.07 2.25
N ILE A 7 -4.54 -12.84 1.19
CA ILE A 7 -4.83 -12.29 -0.15
C ILE A 7 -6.11 -11.45 -0.08
N GLY A 8 -7.18 -11.95 0.54
CA GLY A 8 -8.43 -11.20 0.69
C GLY A 8 -8.26 -9.90 1.49
N THR A 9 -7.46 -9.93 2.55
CA THR A 9 -7.20 -8.74 3.38
C THR A 9 -6.39 -7.70 2.59
N LEU A 10 -5.37 -8.13 1.84
CA LEU A 10 -4.58 -7.24 0.98
C LEU A 10 -5.40 -6.63 -0.16
N VAL A 11 -6.25 -7.43 -0.82
CA VAL A 11 -7.13 -6.96 -1.90
C VAL A 11 -8.14 -5.95 -1.37
N ASN A 12 -8.85 -6.27 -0.29
CA ASN A 12 -9.82 -5.36 0.32
C ASN A 12 -9.16 -4.05 0.80
N TRP A 13 -7.95 -4.14 1.37
CA TRP A 13 -7.20 -2.97 1.79
C TRP A 13 -6.80 -2.09 0.60
N ARG A 14 -6.30 -2.69 -0.48
CA ARG A 14 -5.96 -1.97 -1.71
C ARG A 14 -7.16 -1.22 -2.28
N GLU A 15 -8.31 -1.90 -2.38
CA GLU A 15 -9.55 -1.27 -2.86
C GLU A 15 -10.01 -0.11 -1.96
N SER A 16 -9.85 -0.25 -0.65
CA SER A 16 -10.16 0.84 0.30
C SER A 16 -9.23 2.04 0.10
N VAL A 17 -7.95 1.81 -0.17
CA VAL A 17 -6.97 2.88 -0.42
C VAL A 17 -7.27 3.59 -1.74
N GLU A 18 -7.54 2.83 -2.81
CA GLU A 18 -7.94 3.37 -4.12
C GLU A 18 -9.19 4.23 -4.03
N ARG A 19 -10.15 3.83 -3.18
CA ARG A 19 -11.43 4.53 -3.02
C ARG A 19 -11.35 5.83 -2.21
N PHE A 20 -10.46 5.92 -1.22
CA PHE A 20 -10.49 7.02 -0.24
C PHE A 20 -9.34 8.01 -0.34
N HIS A 21 -8.12 7.56 -0.65
CA HIS A 21 -6.92 8.39 -0.43
C HIS A 21 -5.98 8.46 -1.63
N TYR A 22 -6.23 7.67 -2.68
CA TYR A 22 -5.32 7.59 -3.83
C TYR A 22 -5.10 8.95 -4.50
N ASN A 23 -6.16 9.63 -4.94
CA ASN A 23 -6.02 10.89 -5.68
C ASN A 23 -5.35 12.01 -4.86
N GLU A 24 -5.74 12.19 -3.60
CA GLU A 24 -5.19 13.26 -2.75
C GLU A 24 -3.71 13.02 -2.45
N SER A 25 -3.37 11.79 -2.03
CA SER A 25 -1.97 11.43 -1.74
C SER A 25 -1.11 11.42 -3.00
N PHE A 26 -1.69 11.02 -4.14
CA PHE A 26 -1.01 11.04 -5.43
C PHE A 26 -0.66 12.47 -5.86
N GLN A 27 -1.62 13.40 -5.79
CA GLN A 27 -1.35 14.81 -6.12
C GLN A 27 -0.33 15.41 -5.15
N PHE A 28 -0.46 15.15 -3.84
CA PHE A 28 0.50 15.62 -2.85
C PHE A 28 1.93 15.13 -3.16
N LEU A 29 2.11 13.83 -3.42
CA LEU A 29 3.41 13.26 -3.75
C LEU A 29 3.98 13.83 -5.05
N LYS A 30 3.12 14.06 -6.05
CA LYS A 30 3.53 14.64 -7.33
C LYS A 30 4.00 16.08 -7.18
N GLU A 31 3.28 16.89 -6.39
CA GLU A 31 3.59 18.31 -6.17
C GLU A 31 4.84 18.49 -5.29
N GLU A 32 4.92 17.75 -4.18
CA GLU A 32 6.01 17.87 -3.20
C GLU A 32 7.35 17.40 -3.78
N PHE A 33 7.34 16.28 -4.50
CA PHE A 33 8.56 15.64 -4.99
C PHE A 33 8.82 15.87 -6.49
N GLN A 34 7.95 16.60 -7.19
CA GLN A 34 8.03 16.87 -8.64
C GLN A 34 8.27 15.59 -9.47
N LEU A 35 7.66 14.48 -9.05
CA LEU A 35 7.86 13.17 -9.65
C LEU A 35 7.08 13.03 -10.95
N SER A 36 7.56 12.14 -11.82
CA SER A 36 6.76 11.66 -12.95
C SER A 36 5.53 10.91 -12.44
N ASP A 37 4.50 10.75 -13.28
CA ASP A 37 3.32 9.99 -12.89
C ASP A 37 3.68 8.55 -12.49
N GLU A 38 4.55 7.88 -13.25
CA GLU A 38 5.01 6.53 -12.93
C GLU A 38 5.75 6.44 -11.59
N ASP A 39 6.64 7.39 -11.31
CA ASP A 39 7.40 7.41 -10.06
C ASP A 39 6.51 7.76 -8.87
N THR A 40 5.50 8.62 -9.08
CA THR A 40 4.49 8.95 -8.07
C THR A 40 3.66 7.73 -7.70
N ILE A 41 3.21 6.93 -8.71
CA ILE A 41 2.50 5.67 -8.47
C ILE A 41 3.36 4.71 -7.65
N LYS A 42 4.64 4.54 -8.03
CA LYS A 42 5.56 3.67 -7.30
C LYS A 42 5.78 4.14 -5.86
N ALA A 43 6.04 5.43 -5.66
CA ALA A 43 6.28 6.01 -4.35
C ALA A 43 5.05 5.90 -3.44
N PHE A 44 3.85 6.15 -3.99
CA PHE A 44 2.59 5.99 -3.29
C PHE A 44 2.42 4.56 -2.79
N TRP A 45 2.49 3.57 -3.69
CA TRP A 45 2.28 2.17 -3.31
C TRP A 45 3.36 1.64 -2.38
N LEU A 46 4.63 2.02 -2.56
CA LEU A 46 5.72 1.63 -1.68
C LEU A 46 5.51 2.16 -0.25
N SER A 47 5.09 3.42 -0.12
CA SER A 47 4.86 4.06 1.18
C SER A 47 3.65 3.43 1.89
N PHE A 48 2.56 3.22 1.17
CA PHE A 48 1.37 2.57 1.71
C PHE A 48 1.61 1.12 2.09
N TYR A 49 2.36 0.37 1.27
CA TYR A 49 2.70 -1.01 1.55
C TYR A 49 3.56 -1.12 2.83
N LYS A 50 4.58 -0.26 3.00
CA LYS A 50 5.36 -0.19 4.24
C LYS A 50 4.52 0.16 5.46
N TRP A 51 3.60 1.10 5.32
CA TRP A 51 2.67 1.45 6.42
C TRP A 51 1.76 0.28 6.79
N TYR A 52 1.28 -0.46 5.79
CA TYR A 52 0.46 -1.64 5.98
C TYR A 52 1.23 -2.78 6.66
N GLU A 53 2.46 -3.07 6.22
CA GLU A 53 3.34 -4.04 6.89
C GLU A 53 3.58 -3.68 8.35
N TYR A 54 3.85 -2.39 8.63
CA TYR A 54 4.05 -1.90 10.00
C TYR A 54 2.81 -2.11 10.87
N ARG A 55 1.61 -1.83 10.34
CA ARG A 55 0.35 -1.95 11.07
C ARG A 55 -0.09 -3.40 11.25
N HIS A 56 0.37 -4.31 10.40
CA HIS A 56 0.01 -5.72 10.40
C HIS A 56 1.25 -6.62 10.55
N PRO A 57 1.89 -6.67 11.73
CA PRO A 57 3.10 -7.48 11.95
C PRO A 57 2.88 -8.99 11.75
N LYS A 58 1.67 -9.49 12.02
CA LYS A 58 1.28 -10.88 11.69
C LYS A 58 1.34 -11.18 10.20
N LEU A 59 1.16 -10.18 9.33
CA LEU A 59 1.24 -10.33 7.88
C LEU A 59 2.69 -10.57 7.44
N ARG A 60 3.66 -9.87 8.04
CA ARG A 60 5.10 -10.14 7.83
C ARG A 60 5.50 -11.55 8.22
N GLU A 61 5.04 -11.99 9.39
CA GLU A 61 5.26 -13.36 9.88
C GLU A 61 4.67 -14.39 8.89
N LEU A 62 3.48 -14.12 8.36
CA LEU A 62 2.80 -15.00 7.43
C LEU A 62 3.35 -14.95 5.99
N LEU A 63 4.05 -13.87 5.62
CA LEU A 63 4.81 -13.75 4.37
C LEU A 63 6.18 -14.44 4.45
N GLY A 64 6.57 -14.93 5.64
CA GLY A 64 7.84 -15.61 5.84
C GLY A 64 9.04 -14.66 5.92
N GLU A 65 8.82 -13.38 6.24
CA GLU A 65 9.91 -12.40 6.41
C GLU A 65 10.59 -12.48 7.79
N TRP A 66 10.83 -13.69 8.31
CA TRP A 66 11.59 -13.94 9.54
C TRP A 66 12.75 -14.90 9.28
#